data_AF-A0A1F4AST7-F1
#
_entry.id   AF-A0A1F4AST7-F1
#
_cell.length_a   1.000
_cell.length_b   1.000
_cell.length_c   1.000
_cell.angle_alpha   90.00
_cell.angle_beta   90.00
_cell.angle_gamma   90.00
#
_symmetry.space_group_name_H-M   'P 1'
#
loop_
_entity.id
_entity.type
_entity.pdbx_description
1 polymer ?
#
loop_
_entity_poly.entity_id
_entity_poly.type
_entity_poly.pdbx_seq_one_letter_code
_entity_poly.pdbx_strand_id
1 'polypeptide(L)'
;MYAETLRLIATFSERAPSPVLPPRLGPLFKRLAATTLQIEADQTEDRIWELWMAHPNAAAARMLDRAATDIATRLYDIAETRLGTLLRARPDFPEAWNKRATLYYLIERDDDFVRDVHRTLQLEPRHFGAICSFAQVCLGRGERDAALFAFRAALRINPHLTQVRKTVAELDSGAPGAPH
;
A
#
# COMPACT_ATOMS: atom_id res chain seq x y z
N MET A 1 -0.98 -5.01 -16.91
CA MET A 1 -1.15 -4.56 -15.52
C MET A 1 -0.27 -5.30 -14.51
N TYR A 2 -0.47 -6.58 -14.17
CA TYR A 2 0.35 -7.27 -13.14
C TYR A 2 1.87 -7.17 -13.34
N ALA A 3 2.37 -7.54 -14.52
CA ALA A 3 3.80 -7.45 -14.85
C ALA A 3 4.33 -6.00 -14.80
N GLU A 4 3.49 -5.02 -15.14
CA GLU A 4 3.85 -3.60 -15.07
C GLU A 4 3.93 -3.15 -13.61
N THR A 5 3.00 -3.58 -12.77
CA THR A 5 3.05 -3.33 -11.31
C THR A 5 4.32 -3.91 -10.70
N LEU A 6 4.72 -5.13 -11.08
CA LEU A 6 6.00 -5.71 -10.65
C LEU A 6 7.20 -4.88 -11.09
N ARG A 7 7.18 -4.30 -12.30
CA ARG A 7 8.24 -3.37 -12.75
C ARG A 7 8.26 -2.08 -11.92
N LEU A 8 7.10 -1.53 -11.56
CA LEU A 8 7.02 -0.37 -10.66
C LEU A 8 7.61 -0.68 -9.28
N ILE A 9 7.35 -1.88 -8.77
CA ILE A 9 7.93 -2.39 -7.51
C ILE A 9 9.44 -2.57 -7.67
N ALA A 10 9.92 -3.14 -8.78
CA ALA A 10 11.34 -3.38 -9.00
C ALA A 10 12.18 -2.09 -9.02
N THR A 11 11.61 -1.03 -9.58
CA THR A 11 12.29 0.26 -9.81
C THR A 11 11.94 1.32 -8.75
N PHE A 12 11.37 0.93 -7.60
CA PHE A 12 10.84 1.89 -6.63
C PHE A 12 11.89 2.91 -6.14
N SER A 13 13.15 2.50 -5.99
CA SER A 13 14.24 3.34 -5.48
C SER A 13 14.69 4.42 -6.47
N GLU A 14 14.38 4.26 -7.75
CA GLU A 14 14.77 5.17 -8.83
C GLU A 14 13.69 6.25 -9.09
N ARG A 15 12.53 6.11 -8.45
CA ARG A 15 11.33 6.86 -8.80
C ARG A 15 11.00 7.87 -7.72
N ALA A 16 10.69 9.10 -8.16
CA ALA A 16 10.24 10.16 -7.26
C ALA A 16 8.76 9.98 -6.89
N PRO A 17 8.37 10.27 -5.64
CA PRO A 17 6.96 10.35 -5.26
C PRO A 17 6.29 11.57 -5.88
N SER A 18 4.96 11.56 -5.89
CA SER A 18 4.11 12.67 -6.33
C SER A 18 4.44 13.96 -5.55
N PRO A 19 4.51 15.14 -6.19
CA PRO A 19 4.79 16.41 -5.50
C PRO A 19 3.74 16.80 -4.45
N VAL A 20 2.54 16.23 -4.50
CA VAL A 20 1.48 16.47 -3.50
C VAL A 20 1.81 15.86 -2.14
N LEU A 21 2.70 14.86 -2.12
CA LEU A 21 3.10 14.17 -0.91
C LEU A 21 4.07 15.03 -0.08
N PRO A 22 3.92 15.07 1.25
CA PRO A 22 4.79 15.89 2.09
C PRO A 22 6.27 15.46 1.97
N PRO A 23 7.23 16.40 1.75
CA PRO A 23 8.64 16.07 1.60
C PRO A 23 9.26 15.42 2.86
N ARG A 24 8.64 15.68 4.03
CA ARG A 24 9.00 15.05 5.31
C ARG A 24 8.84 13.53 5.34
N LEU A 25 8.17 12.91 4.35
CA LEU A 25 8.17 11.45 4.18
C LEU A 25 9.58 10.89 3.95
N GLY A 26 10.44 11.61 3.21
CA GLY A 26 11.80 11.14 2.89
C GLY A 26 12.64 10.82 4.14
N PRO A 27 12.79 11.76 5.09
CA PRO A 27 13.46 11.50 6.36
C PRO A 27 12.82 10.36 7.18
N LEU A 28 11.49 10.20 7.16
CA LEU A 28 10.82 9.13 7.90
C LEU A 28 11.17 7.75 7.34
N PHE A 29 11.21 7.58 6.01
CA PHE A 29 11.67 6.31 5.43
C PHE A 29 13.14 6.00 5.79
N LYS A 30 14.01 7.01 5.81
CA LYS A 30 15.40 6.81 6.25
C LYS A 30 15.48 6.38 7.72
N ARG A 31 14.66 6.99 8.58
CA ARG A 31 14.57 6.62 10.01
C ARG A 31 14.03 5.21 10.19
N LEU A 32 12.97 4.85 9.47
CA LEU A 32 12.36 3.52 9.48
C LEU A 32 13.35 2.43 9.03
N ALA A 33 14.20 2.73 8.05
CA ALA A 33 15.23 1.80 7.60
C ALA A 33 16.45 1.69 8.54
N ALA A 34 16.71 2.72 9.37
CA ALA A 34 17.90 2.79 10.22
C ALA A 34 17.66 2.33 11.65
N THR A 35 16.42 2.40 12.15
CA THR A 35 16.12 2.02 13.53
C THR A 35 16.21 0.51 13.73
N THR A 36 16.60 0.10 14.93
CA THR A 36 16.56 -1.29 15.40
C THR A 36 15.52 -1.50 16.50
N LEU A 37 14.92 -0.41 17.00
CA LEU A 37 13.95 -0.43 18.08
C LEU A 37 12.53 -0.51 17.52
N GLN A 38 11.78 -1.55 17.90
CA GLN A 38 10.42 -1.76 17.38
C GLN A 38 9.49 -0.57 17.66
N ILE A 39 9.54 -0.01 18.88
CA ILE A 39 8.70 1.14 19.26
C ILE A 39 8.96 2.36 18.36
N GLU A 40 10.22 2.60 17.99
CA GLU A 40 10.57 3.71 17.10
C GLU A 40 10.10 3.44 15.67
N ALA A 41 10.21 2.18 15.21
CA ALA A 41 9.70 1.78 13.91
C ALA A 41 8.18 1.98 13.82
N ASP A 42 7.43 1.52 14.83
CA ASP A 42 5.97 1.65 14.90
C ASP A 42 5.56 3.13 14.86
N GLN A 43 6.17 3.97 15.69
CA GLN A 43 5.91 5.42 15.69
C GLN A 43 6.25 6.10 14.36
N THR A 44 7.31 5.65 13.69
CA THR A 44 7.73 6.19 12.40
C THR A 44 6.76 5.75 11.29
N GLU A 45 6.32 4.50 11.32
CA GLU A 45 5.31 3.94 10.43
C GLU A 45 3.97 4.66 10.59
N ASP A 46 3.49 4.84 11.83
CA ASP A 46 2.26 5.59 12.13
C ASP A 46 2.33 6.99 11.52
N ARG A 47 3.47 7.66 11.69
CA ARG A 47 3.67 8.98 11.10
C ARG A 47 3.63 8.94 9.57
N ILE A 48 4.16 7.91 8.92
CA ILE A 48 4.07 7.77 7.47
C ILE A 48 2.60 7.60 7.04
N TRP A 49 1.84 6.75 7.73
CA TRP A 49 0.41 6.55 7.46
C TRP A 49 -0.40 7.84 7.61
N GLU A 50 -0.16 8.62 8.66
CA GLU A 50 -0.78 9.94 8.85
C GLU A 50 -0.51 10.87 7.66
N LEU A 51 0.70 10.84 7.09
CA LEU A 51 1.07 11.68 5.96
C LEU A 51 0.48 11.22 4.64
N TRP A 52 0.31 9.91 4.46
CA TRP A 52 -0.40 9.36 3.31
C TRP A 52 -1.89 9.65 3.37
N MET A 53 -2.50 9.71 4.56
CA MET A 53 -3.90 10.12 4.73
C MET A 53 -4.11 11.65 4.62
N ALA A 54 -3.03 12.44 4.71
CA ALA A 54 -3.09 13.89 4.58
C ALA A 54 -3.05 14.36 3.12
N HIS A 55 -3.67 15.52 2.86
CA HIS A 55 -3.64 16.17 1.55
C HIS A 55 -3.71 17.70 1.73
N PRO A 56 -3.05 18.52 0.87
CA PRO A 56 -3.10 19.98 0.97
C PRO A 56 -4.54 20.55 0.99
N ASN A 57 -5.46 19.88 0.30
CA ASN A 57 -6.89 20.12 0.45
C ASN A 57 -7.45 19.31 1.63
N ALA A 58 -7.78 19.98 2.73
CA ALA A 58 -8.32 19.34 3.93
C ALA A 58 -9.69 18.67 3.73
N ALA A 59 -10.51 19.12 2.78
CA ALA A 59 -11.77 18.45 2.46
C ALA A 59 -11.53 17.10 1.76
N ALA A 60 -10.48 17.01 0.92
CA ALA A 60 -10.05 15.76 0.31
C ALA A 60 -9.59 14.74 1.37
N ALA A 61 -8.75 15.16 2.32
CA ALA A 61 -8.31 14.32 3.44
C ALA A 61 -9.49 13.82 4.28
N ARG A 62 -10.41 14.71 4.69
CA ARG A 62 -11.63 14.30 5.41
C ARG A 62 -12.51 13.34 4.62
N MET A 63 -12.55 13.48 3.30
CA MET A 63 -13.33 12.58 2.45
C MET A 63 -12.68 11.20 2.36
N LEU A 64 -11.35 11.13 2.37
CA LEU A 64 -10.61 9.86 2.46
C LEU A 64 -10.81 9.19 3.82
N ASP A 65 -10.75 9.94 4.93
CA ASP A 65 -11.02 9.41 6.27
C ASP A 65 -12.41 8.78 6.34
N ARG A 66 -13.44 9.48 5.84
CA ARG A 66 -14.80 8.95 5.76
C ARG A 66 -14.89 7.71 4.90
N ALA A 67 -14.20 7.66 3.75
CA ALA A 67 -14.17 6.47 2.91
C ALA A 67 -13.55 5.28 3.65
N ALA A 68 -12.50 5.50 4.43
CA ALA A 68 -11.90 4.46 5.26
C ALA A 68 -12.89 3.95 6.34
N THR A 69 -13.65 4.84 6.98
CA THR A 69 -14.75 4.45 7.88
C THR A 69 -15.84 3.66 7.14
N ASP A 70 -16.26 4.11 5.96
CA ASP A 70 -17.26 3.42 5.14
C ASP A 70 -16.80 2.00 4.80
N ILE A 71 -15.52 1.80 4.42
CA ILE A 71 -14.92 0.47 4.20
C ILE A 71 -14.94 -0.37 5.49
N ALA A 72 -14.49 0.19 6.61
CA ALA A 72 -14.42 -0.52 7.90
C ALA A 72 -15.80 -0.97 8.41
N THR A 73 -16.83 -0.19 8.09
CA THR A 73 -18.24 -0.48 8.42
C THR A 73 -18.96 -1.28 7.33
N ARG A 74 -18.24 -1.74 6.30
CA ARG A 74 -18.74 -2.53 5.17
C ARG A 74 -19.80 -1.83 4.31
N LEU A 75 -19.84 -0.50 4.34
CA LEU A 75 -20.66 0.33 3.47
C LEU A 75 -19.99 0.51 2.10
N TYR A 76 -19.78 -0.61 1.39
CA TYR A 76 -18.94 -0.68 0.20
C TYR A 76 -19.41 0.20 -0.96
N ASP A 77 -20.72 0.27 -1.23
CA ASP A 77 -21.26 1.12 -2.30
C ASP A 77 -21.03 2.61 -2.03
N ILE A 78 -21.16 3.01 -0.75
CA ILE A 78 -20.92 4.39 -0.30
C ILE A 78 -19.43 4.70 -0.41
N ALA A 79 -18.57 3.78 0.03
CA ALA A 79 -17.12 3.91 -0.08
C ALA A 79 -16.67 4.06 -1.54
N GLU A 80 -17.18 3.21 -2.46
CA GLU A 80 -16.83 3.27 -3.89
C GLU A 80 -17.24 4.61 -4.49
N THR A 81 -18.46 5.05 -4.23
CA THR A 81 -18.97 6.34 -4.72
C THR A 81 -18.13 7.51 -4.21
N ARG A 82 -17.77 7.47 -2.92
CA ARG A 82 -16.96 8.51 -2.28
C ARG A 82 -15.55 8.54 -2.85
N LEU A 83 -14.88 7.39 -2.95
CA LEU A 83 -13.53 7.27 -3.49
C LEU A 83 -13.49 7.62 -4.98
N GLY A 84 -14.48 7.19 -5.76
CA GLY A 84 -14.62 7.58 -7.17
C GLY A 84 -14.76 9.10 -7.33
N THR A 85 -15.55 9.75 -6.47
CA THR A 85 -15.66 11.21 -6.48
C THR A 85 -14.36 11.89 -6.05
N LEU A 86 -13.67 11.35 -5.04
CA LEU A 86 -12.38 11.87 -4.58
C LEU A 86 -11.35 11.83 -5.69
N LEU A 87 -11.22 10.69 -6.35
CA LEU A 87 -10.20 10.44 -7.37
C LEU A 87 -10.47 11.17 -8.68
N ARG A 88 -11.74 11.50 -9.00
CA ARG A 88 -12.05 12.43 -10.10
C ARG A 88 -11.55 13.84 -9.81
N ALA A 89 -11.64 14.30 -8.57
CA ALA A 89 -11.20 15.64 -8.17
C ALA A 89 -9.71 15.73 -7.84
N ARG A 90 -9.12 14.64 -7.31
CA ARG A 90 -7.75 14.53 -6.81
C ARG A 90 -7.11 13.22 -7.28
N PRO A 91 -6.84 13.08 -8.59
CA PRO A 91 -6.22 11.87 -9.15
C PRO A 91 -4.76 11.68 -8.75
N ASP A 92 -4.17 12.66 -8.06
CA ASP A 92 -2.81 12.71 -7.54
C ASP A 92 -2.68 12.20 -6.11
N PHE A 93 -3.79 11.85 -5.44
CA PHE A 93 -3.81 11.44 -4.04
C PHE A 93 -3.57 9.92 -3.89
N PRO A 94 -2.35 9.45 -3.54
CA PRO A 94 -1.98 8.04 -3.67
C PRO A 94 -2.78 7.12 -2.73
N GLU A 95 -2.98 7.56 -1.48
CA GLU A 95 -3.72 6.77 -0.50
C GLU A 95 -5.20 6.60 -0.87
N ALA A 96 -5.79 7.54 -1.62
CA ALA A 96 -7.15 7.37 -2.12
C ALA A 96 -7.26 6.23 -3.13
N TRP A 97 -6.25 6.06 -4.00
CA TRP A 97 -6.15 4.89 -4.88
C TRP A 97 -5.95 3.61 -4.06
N ASN A 98 -5.07 3.65 -3.04
CA ASN A 98 -4.84 2.51 -2.16
C ASN A 98 -6.11 2.06 -1.41
N LYS A 99 -6.88 3.00 -0.84
CA LYS A 99 -8.15 2.67 -0.16
C LYS A 99 -9.18 2.08 -1.11
N ARG A 100 -9.25 2.57 -2.36
CA ARG A 100 -10.16 1.98 -3.35
C ARG A 100 -9.69 0.62 -3.85
N ALA A 101 -8.38 0.40 -3.95
CA ALA A 101 -7.83 -0.94 -4.12
C ALA A 101 -8.26 -1.85 -2.96
N THR A 102 -8.09 -1.45 -1.70
CA THR A 102 -8.54 -2.23 -0.53
C THR A 102 -10.04 -2.56 -0.63
N LEU A 103 -10.87 -1.60 -1.01
CA LEU A 103 -12.28 -1.85 -1.28
C LEU A 103 -12.48 -2.93 -2.36
N TYR A 104 -11.81 -2.81 -3.50
CA TYR A 104 -11.91 -3.77 -4.60
C TYR A 104 -11.44 -5.17 -4.24
N TYR A 105 -10.41 -5.28 -3.41
CA TYR A 105 -10.01 -6.57 -2.84
C TYR A 105 -11.12 -7.19 -1.98
N LEU A 106 -11.77 -6.39 -1.11
CA LEU A 106 -12.83 -6.86 -0.22
C LEU A 106 -14.10 -7.30 -0.96
N ILE A 107 -14.33 -6.81 -2.18
CA ILE A 107 -15.47 -7.19 -3.03
C ILE A 107 -15.04 -8.05 -4.24
N GLU A 108 -13.86 -8.69 -4.15
CA GLU A 108 -13.36 -9.68 -5.12
C GLU A 108 -13.22 -9.16 -6.55
N ARG A 109 -12.93 -7.86 -6.71
CA ARG A 109 -12.67 -7.19 -8.01
C ARG A 109 -11.17 -7.05 -8.26
N ASP A 110 -10.51 -8.18 -8.49
CA ASP A 110 -9.04 -8.27 -8.61
C ASP A 110 -8.44 -7.37 -9.71
N ASP A 111 -9.06 -7.30 -10.89
CA ASP A 111 -8.56 -6.46 -11.99
C ASP A 111 -8.57 -4.97 -11.64
N ASP A 112 -9.60 -4.52 -10.92
CA ASP A 112 -9.73 -3.14 -10.45
C ASP A 112 -8.75 -2.87 -9.31
N PHE A 113 -8.59 -3.83 -8.38
CA PHE A 113 -7.57 -3.78 -7.34
C PHE A 113 -6.18 -3.54 -7.93
N VAL A 114 -5.77 -4.34 -8.93
CA VAL A 114 -4.43 -4.22 -9.53
C VAL A 114 -4.24 -2.88 -10.23
N ARG A 115 -5.28 -2.38 -10.90
CA ARG A 115 -5.23 -1.07 -11.56
C ARG A 115 -5.02 0.05 -10.54
N ASP A 116 -5.72 -0.01 -9.42
CA ASP A 116 -5.61 1.01 -8.37
C ASP A 116 -4.29 0.89 -7.60
N VAL A 117 -3.81 -0.32 -7.28
CA VAL A 117 -2.46 -0.53 -6.74
C VAL A 117 -1.41 0.02 -7.69
N HIS A 118 -1.50 -0.29 -8.98
CA HIS A 118 -0.57 0.23 -9.98
C HIS A 118 -0.54 1.76 -9.94
N ARG A 119 -1.71 2.40 -9.84
CA ARG A 119 -1.79 3.86 -9.74
C ARG A 119 -1.22 4.40 -8.43
N THR A 120 -1.44 3.73 -7.30
CA THR A 120 -0.80 4.05 -6.02
C THR A 120 0.72 4.04 -6.17
N LEU A 121 1.29 2.98 -6.73
CA LEU A 121 2.75 2.83 -6.92
C LEU A 121 3.31 3.73 -8.03
N GLN A 122 2.48 4.25 -8.92
CA GLN A 122 2.87 5.32 -9.83
C GLN A 122 3.16 6.62 -9.06
N LEU A 123 2.36 6.92 -8.04
CA LEU A 123 2.39 8.18 -7.30
C LEU A 123 3.23 8.11 -6.01
N GLU A 124 3.29 6.96 -5.33
CA GLU A 124 4.17 6.71 -4.20
C GLU A 124 4.86 5.36 -4.39
N PRO A 125 6.06 5.35 -4.99
CA PRO A 125 6.80 4.12 -5.23
C PRO A 125 7.14 3.34 -3.95
N ARG A 126 7.24 4.03 -2.80
CA ARG A 126 7.60 3.42 -1.51
C ARG A 126 6.38 2.99 -0.69
N HIS A 127 5.20 2.86 -1.31
CA HIS A 127 3.97 2.54 -0.59
C HIS A 127 3.94 1.07 -0.13
N PHE A 128 4.62 0.77 0.98
CA PHE A 128 4.77 -0.61 1.48
C PHE A 128 3.42 -1.29 1.74
N GLY A 129 2.38 -0.57 2.16
CA GLY A 129 1.02 -1.12 2.29
C GLY A 129 0.46 -1.71 0.98
N ALA A 130 0.46 -0.91 -0.10
CA ALA A 130 0.00 -1.35 -1.42
C ALA A 130 0.86 -2.48 -2.01
N ILE A 131 2.18 -2.45 -1.79
CA ILE A 131 3.09 -3.53 -2.21
C ILE A 131 2.75 -4.84 -1.48
N CYS A 132 2.51 -4.78 -0.18
CA CYS A 132 2.10 -5.94 0.62
C CYS A 132 0.75 -6.50 0.17
N SER A 133 -0.26 -5.66 -0.07
CA SER A 133 -1.56 -6.12 -0.58
C SER A 133 -1.42 -6.76 -1.96
N PHE A 134 -0.59 -6.20 -2.84
CA PHE A 134 -0.30 -6.80 -4.15
C PHE A 134 0.34 -8.18 -4.01
N ALA A 135 1.31 -8.32 -3.09
CA ALA A 135 1.97 -9.58 -2.81
C ALA A 135 0.98 -10.64 -2.28
N GLN A 136 0.04 -10.25 -1.42
CA GLN A 136 -1.02 -11.14 -0.92
C GLN A 136 -1.93 -11.64 -2.05
N VAL A 137 -2.34 -10.75 -2.96
CA VAL A 137 -3.12 -11.16 -4.15
C VAL A 137 -2.32 -12.10 -5.05
N CYS A 138 -1.04 -11.85 -5.28
CA CYS A 138 -0.18 -12.77 -6.03
C CYS A 138 -0.13 -14.15 -5.35
N LEU A 139 0.00 -14.18 -4.02
CA LEU A 139 0.03 -15.42 -3.25
C LEU A 139 -1.29 -16.20 -3.36
N GLY A 140 -2.43 -15.52 -3.25
CA GLY A 140 -3.76 -16.13 -3.42
C GLY A 140 -3.99 -16.71 -4.82
N ARG A 141 -3.31 -16.15 -5.84
CA ARG A 141 -3.33 -16.63 -7.23
C ARG A 141 -2.31 -17.75 -7.50
N GLY A 142 -1.54 -18.16 -6.49
CA GLY A 142 -0.48 -19.16 -6.63
C GLY A 142 0.81 -18.64 -7.27
N GLU A 143 0.92 -17.34 -7.52
CA GLU A 143 2.11 -16.69 -8.09
C GLU A 143 3.17 -16.44 -7.00
N ARG A 144 3.68 -17.54 -6.41
CA ARG A 144 4.59 -17.52 -5.24
C ARG A 144 5.82 -16.63 -5.44
N ASP A 145 6.47 -16.72 -6.60
CA ASP A 145 7.69 -15.95 -6.90
C ASP A 145 7.41 -14.44 -6.96
N ALA A 146 6.29 -14.05 -7.57
CA ALA A 146 5.86 -12.65 -7.62
C ALA A 146 5.51 -12.12 -6.23
N ALA A 147 4.84 -12.93 -5.41
CA ALA A 147 4.53 -12.60 -4.02
C ALA A 147 5.82 -12.39 -3.19
N LEU A 148 6.76 -13.35 -3.25
CA LEU A 148 8.06 -13.25 -2.59
C LEU A 148 8.84 -12.01 -3.03
N PHE A 149 8.87 -11.72 -4.33
CA PHE A 149 9.52 -10.53 -4.87
C PHE A 149 8.92 -9.25 -4.27
N ALA A 150 7.59 -9.12 -4.29
CA ALA A 150 6.90 -7.93 -3.78
C ALA A 150 7.04 -7.79 -2.26
N PHE A 151 6.91 -8.87 -1.48
CA PHE A 151 7.13 -8.84 -0.04
C PHE A 151 8.56 -8.42 0.33
N ARG A 152 9.57 -8.96 -0.36
CA ARG A 152 10.97 -8.55 -0.16
C ARG A 152 11.19 -7.08 -0.52
N ALA A 153 10.53 -6.57 -1.56
CA ALA A 153 10.58 -5.15 -1.88
C ALA A 153 9.94 -4.28 -0.79
N ALA A 154 8.80 -4.69 -0.23
CA ALA A 154 8.20 -4.02 0.92
C ALA A 154 9.14 -4.00 2.14
N LEU A 155 9.83 -5.12 2.42
CA LEU A 155 10.80 -5.21 3.50
C LEU A 155 12.06 -4.35 3.30
N ARG A 156 12.44 -4.06 2.04
CA ARG A 156 13.50 -3.09 1.75
C ARG A 156 13.10 -1.66 2.10
N ILE A 157 11.80 -1.36 2.13
CA ILE A 157 11.26 -0.03 2.49
C ILE A 157 10.98 0.04 4.00
N ASN A 158 10.30 -0.98 4.54
CA ASN A 158 9.97 -1.12 5.94
C ASN A 158 10.44 -2.51 6.44
N PRO A 159 11.65 -2.59 7.03
CA PRO A 159 12.19 -3.84 7.58
C PRO A 159 11.40 -4.40 8.78
N HIS A 160 10.53 -3.58 9.38
CA HIS A 160 9.82 -3.89 10.62
C HIS A 160 8.44 -4.53 10.42
N LEU A 161 8.07 -4.84 9.17
CA LEU A 161 6.85 -5.57 8.83
C LEU A 161 6.95 -7.03 9.28
N THR A 162 6.69 -7.25 10.57
CA THR A 162 6.87 -8.55 11.24
C THR A 162 6.07 -9.66 10.56
N GLN A 163 4.83 -9.38 10.18
CA GLN A 163 4.00 -10.38 9.48
C GLN A 163 4.58 -10.74 8.11
N VAL A 164 5.06 -9.74 7.36
CA VAL A 164 5.67 -9.96 6.04
C VAL A 164 6.96 -10.77 6.16
N ARG A 165 7.78 -10.51 7.19
CA ARG A 165 8.99 -11.32 7.46
C ARG A 165 8.65 -12.79 7.74
N LYS A 166 7.61 -13.05 8.53
CA LYS A 166 7.14 -14.41 8.80
C LYS A 166 6.69 -15.09 7.50
N THR A 167 5.83 -14.42 6.72
CA THR A 167 5.35 -14.93 5.44
C THR A 167 6.51 -15.22 4.47
N VAL A 168 7.50 -14.34 4.35
CA VAL A 168 8.69 -14.60 3.50
C VAL A 168 9.47 -15.83 3.98
N ALA A 169 9.68 -16.00 5.29
CA ALA A 169 10.36 -17.17 5.83
C ALA A 169 9.58 -18.49 5.60
N GLU A 170 8.26 -18.46 5.74
CA GLU A 170 7.37 -19.58 5.40
C GLU A 170 7.44 -19.92 3.89
N LEU A 171 7.43 -18.89 3.05
CA LEU A 171 7.53 -19.04 1.60
C LEU A 171 8.93 -19.46 1.13
N ASP A 172 9.99 -19.17 1.88
CA ASP A 172 11.34 -19.66 1.56
C ASP A 172 11.57 -21.10 2.05
N SER A 173 10.97 -21.48 3.18
CA SER A 173 11.13 -22.83 3.76
C SER A 173 10.31 -23.92 3.05
N GLY A 174 9.48 -23.57 2.07
CA GLY A 174 8.61 -24.54 1.39
C GLY A 174 7.43 -25.03 2.23
N ALA A 175 7.22 -24.47 3.42
CA ALA A 175 6.08 -24.81 4.26
C ALA A 175 4.77 -24.39 3.56
N PRO A 176 3.73 -25.24 3.55
CA PRO A 176 2.40 -24.83 3.10
C PRO A 176 1.91 -23.73 4.05
N GLY A 177 1.64 -22.54 3.49
CA GLY A 177 1.14 -21.40 4.26
C GLY A 177 -0.15 -21.79 5.00
N ALA A 178 -0.23 -21.42 6.28
CA ALA A 178 -1.43 -21.68 7.08
C ALA A 178 -2.65 -21.04 6.39
N PRO A 179 -3.79 -21.74 6.25
CA PRO A 179 -4.99 -21.13 5.72
C PRO A 179 -5.48 -20.03 6.68
N HIS A 180 -5.88 -18.90 6.09
CA HIS A 180 -6.58 -17.81 6.77
C HIS A 180 -7.98 -18.23 7.21
#